data_AF-A0A2V5MC68-F1
#
_entry.id   AF-A0A2V5MC68-F1
#
_cell.length_a   1.000
_cell.length_b   1.000
_cell.length_c   1.000
_cell.angle_alpha   90.00
_cell.angle_beta   90.00
_cell.angle_gamma   90.00
#
_symmetry.space_group_name_H-M   'P 1'
#
loop_
_entity.id
_entity.type
_entity.pdbx_description
1 polymer ?
#
loop_
_entity_poly.entity_id
_entity_poly.type
_entity_poly.pdbx_seq_one_letter_code
_entity_poly.pdbx_strand_id
1 'polypeptide(L)'
;MIRDEHPPVRLEALRALARIPEPRAAELALSILEKPMDSFLDYALWLTINDLAEPWIAAVESGAWKVAGREKQLEFGLKAIEPALAGTLVSKVLGGKPIPRDGADGMIELIGQAGGPNQLRQLLDQVLQGGFEDTATARALSALGEAARLRNAKPNGELAGVWRLLEFQNEKVRAAAARLAGTWKLAAATPTLLKIAGDKSAAPILRQAAFDGLR
;
A
#
# COMPACT_ATOMS: atom_id res chain seq x y z
N MET A 1 12.06 -10.33 -25.93
CA MET A 1 13.13 -10.41 -24.91
C MET A 1 12.61 -10.21 -23.49
N ILE A 2 11.92 -9.11 -23.15
CA ILE A 2 11.43 -8.96 -21.75
C ILE A 2 10.39 -10.01 -21.31
N ARG A 3 9.67 -10.61 -22.28
CA ARG A 3 8.72 -11.70 -22.07
C ARG A 3 9.29 -13.10 -22.37
N ASP A 4 10.60 -13.20 -22.56
CA ASP A 4 11.26 -14.47 -22.86
C ASP A 4 11.05 -15.49 -21.73
N GLU A 5 11.03 -16.78 -22.05
CA GLU A 5 10.84 -17.83 -21.06
C GLU A 5 12.07 -17.98 -20.14
N HIS A 6 13.26 -17.67 -20.64
CA HIS A 6 14.50 -17.80 -19.87
C HIS A 6 14.79 -16.55 -19.01
N PRO A 7 14.90 -16.68 -17.67
CA PRO A 7 15.19 -15.56 -16.77
C PRO A 7 16.42 -14.71 -17.14
N PRO A 8 17.57 -15.30 -17.55
CA PRO A 8 18.74 -14.50 -17.94
C PRO A 8 18.48 -13.56 -19.12
N VAL A 9 17.70 -13.99 -20.11
CA VAL A 9 17.35 -13.14 -21.27
C VAL A 9 16.48 -11.96 -20.83
N ARG A 10 15.57 -12.19 -19.88
CA ARG A 10 14.75 -11.10 -19.31
C ARG A 10 15.59 -10.12 -18.50
N LEU A 11 16.58 -10.62 -17.74
CA LEU A 11 17.51 -9.78 -16.98
C LEU A 11 18.30 -8.85 -17.90
N GLU A 12 18.90 -9.40 -18.97
CA GLU A 12 19.61 -8.59 -19.97
C GLU A 12 18.70 -7.58 -20.64
N ALA A 13 17.45 -7.97 -20.93
CA ALA A 13 16.45 -7.05 -21.48
C ALA A 13 16.15 -5.88 -20.52
N LEU A 14 16.02 -6.13 -19.20
CA LEU A 14 15.81 -5.06 -18.22
C LEU A 14 16.96 -4.05 -18.22
N ARG A 15 18.20 -4.54 -18.25
CA ARG A 15 19.39 -3.66 -18.22
C ARG A 15 19.61 -2.94 -19.53
N ALA A 16 19.23 -3.54 -20.66
CA ALA A 16 19.18 -2.84 -21.94
C ALA A 16 18.15 -1.71 -21.94
N LEU A 17 16.95 -1.94 -21.37
CA LEU A 17 15.90 -0.91 -21.29
C LEU A 17 16.31 0.30 -20.44
N ALA A 18 17.10 0.11 -19.39
CA ALA A 18 17.62 1.21 -18.57
C ALA A 18 18.44 2.24 -19.37
N ARG A 19 18.95 1.86 -20.56
CA ARG A 19 19.73 2.75 -21.44
C ARG A 19 18.86 3.61 -22.37
N ILE A 20 17.54 3.44 -22.34
CA ILE A 20 16.58 4.14 -23.18
C ILE A 20 15.73 5.03 -22.26
N PRO A 21 16.06 6.32 -22.08
CA PRO A 21 15.41 7.21 -21.12
C PRO A 21 14.04 7.69 -21.61
N GLU A 22 13.14 6.74 -21.89
CA GLU A 22 11.80 6.98 -22.39
C GLU A 22 10.75 6.32 -21.47
N PRO A 23 9.56 6.93 -21.32
CA PRO A 23 8.46 6.33 -20.55
C PRO A 23 8.12 4.90 -20.96
N ARG A 24 8.22 4.62 -22.27
CA ARG A 24 7.90 3.32 -22.85
C ARG A 24 8.87 2.23 -22.39
N ALA A 25 10.12 2.58 -22.11
CA ALA A 25 11.11 1.63 -21.58
C ALA A 25 10.74 1.20 -20.16
N ALA A 26 10.32 2.15 -19.30
CA ALA A 26 9.86 1.84 -17.95
C ALA A 26 8.58 0.99 -17.96
N GLU A 27 7.62 1.32 -18.83
CA GLU A 27 6.40 0.51 -19.01
C GLU A 27 6.71 -0.93 -19.42
N LEU A 28 7.63 -1.10 -20.38
CA LEU A 28 8.03 -2.42 -20.86
C LEU A 28 8.79 -3.20 -19.78
N ALA A 29 9.67 -2.54 -19.03
CA ALA A 29 10.39 -3.15 -17.90
C ALA A 29 9.40 -3.64 -16.83
N LEU A 30 8.44 -2.82 -16.41
CA LEU A 30 7.41 -3.18 -15.43
C LEU A 30 6.51 -4.34 -15.88
N SER A 31 6.35 -4.57 -17.19
CA SER A 31 5.58 -5.71 -17.71
C SER A 31 6.18 -7.07 -17.34
N ILE A 32 7.45 -7.11 -16.90
CA ILE A 32 8.08 -8.36 -16.43
C ILE A 32 7.37 -8.95 -15.21
N LEU A 33 6.63 -8.15 -14.44
CA LEU A 33 5.85 -8.61 -13.29
C LEU A 33 4.69 -9.56 -13.68
N GLU A 34 4.40 -9.70 -14.97
CA GLU A 34 3.49 -10.71 -15.53
C GLU A 34 4.16 -12.09 -15.71
N LYS A 35 5.47 -12.19 -15.45
CA LYS A 35 6.27 -13.42 -15.56
C LYS A 35 6.77 -13.87 -14.17
N PRO A 36 7.20 -15.14 -14.04
CA PRO A 36 7.87 -15.60 -12.82
C PRO A 36 9.12 -14.76 -12.51
N MET A 37 9.18 -14.27 -11.28
CA MET A 37 10.27 -13.43 -10.76
C MET A 37 11.18 -14.25 -9.84
N ASP A 38 12.47 -13.95 -9.90
CA ASP A 38 13.48 -14.37 -8.93
C ASP A 38 14.17 -13.13 -8.33
N SER A 39 15.06 -13.33 -7.36
CA SER A 39 15.75 -12.21 -6.69
C SER A 39 16.65 -11.39 -7.63
N PHE A 40 17.17 -11.99 -8.70
CA PHE A 40 18.01 -11.28 -9.67
C PHE A 40 17.15 -10.39 -10.58
N LEU A 41 16.01 -10.90 -11.05
CA LEU A 41 15.04 -10.13 -11.82
C LEU A 41 14.41 -9.01 -11.00
N ASP A 42 14.12 -9.26 -9.72
CA ASP A 42 13.59 -8.25 -8.80
C ASP A 42 14.58 -7.09 -8.66
N TYR A 43 15.86 -7.40 -8.37
CA TYR A 43 16.90 -6.39 -8.26
C TYR A 43 17.18 -5.67 -9.59
N ALA A 44 17.22 -6.40 -10.71
CA ALA A 44 17.44 -5.79 -12.02
C ALA A 44 16.28 -4.85 -12.40
N LEU A 45 15.04 -5.22 -12.09
CA LEU A 45 13.87 -4.37 -12.33
C LEU A 45 13.92 -3.13 -11.43
N TRP A 46 14.24 -3.31 -10.15
CA TRP A 46 14.42 -2.19 -9.21
C TRP A 46 15.43 -1.17 -9.75
N LEU A 47 16.61 -1.65 -10.16
CA LEU A 47 17.65 -0.78 -10.70
C LEU A 47 17.20 -0.11 -12.01
N THR A 48 16.54 -0.84 -12.91
CA THR A 48 16.05 -0.29 -14.18
C THR A 48 14.98 0.79 -13.98
N ILE A 49 14.07 0.62 -13.02
CA ILE A 49 13.06 1.65 -12.74
C ILE A 49 13.66 2.83 -11.99
N ASN A 50 14.65 2.61 -11.13
CA ASN A 50 15.41 3.69 -10.51
C ASN A 50 16.13 4.54 -11.57
N ASP A 51 16.81 3.89 -12.54
CA ASP A 51 17.47 4.56 -13.68
C ASP A 51 16.48 5.34 -14.56
N LEU A 52 15.24 4.83 -14.69
CA LEU A 52 14.17 5.41 -15.52
C LEU A 52 13.16 6.24 -14.71
N ALA A 53 13.50 6.66 -13.48
CA ALA A 53 12.55 7.30 -12.57
C ALA A 53 11.92 8.56 -13.17
N GLU A 54 12.73 9.47 -13.71
CA GLU A 54 12.27 10.75 -14.25
C GLU A 54 11.25 10.59 -15.40
N PRO A 55 11.55 9.88 -16.51
CA PRO A 55 10.59 9.72 -17.60
C PRO A 55 9.36 8.91 -17.17
N TRP A 56 9.51 7.94 -16.25
CA TRP A 56 8.37 7.19 -15.73
C TRP A 56 7.43 8.06 -14.89
N ILE A 57 7.96 8.85 -13.95
CA ILE A 57 7.19 9.79 -13.13
C ILE A 57 6.41 10.76 -14.01
N ALA A 58 7.08 11.39 -14.99
CA ALA A 58 6.43 12.33 -15.91
C ALA A 58 5.25 11.69 -16.67
N ALA A 59 5.38 10.42 -17.06
CA ALA A 59 4.33 9.68 -17.75
C ALA A 59 3.14 9.33 -16.84
N VAL A 60 3.39 9.01 -15.56
CA VAL A 60 2.33 8.78 -14.58
C VAL A 60 1.60 10.10 -14.28
N GLU A 61 2.34 11.20 -14.08
CA GLU A 61 1.75 12.53 -13.78
C GLU A 61 0.89 13.07 -14.94
N SER A 62 1.33 12.89 -16.18
CA SER A 62 0.57 13.31 -17.37
C SER A 62 -0.61 12.39 -17.70
N GLY A 63 -0.73 11.24 -17.03
CA GLY A 63 -1.73 10.21 -17.34
C GLY A 63 -1.44 9.41 -18.62
N ALA A 64 -0.29 9.62 -19.26
CA ALA A 64 0.19 8.81 -20.38
C ALA A 64 0.41 7.35 -19.95
N TRP A 65 0.85 7.13 -18.71
CA TRP A 65 0.85 5.83 -18.07
C TRP A 65 -0.41 5.65 -17.21
N LYS A 66 -1.31 4.77 -17.65
CA LYS A 66 -2.57 4.51 -16.94
C LYS A 66 -2.34 3.63 -15.71
N VAL A 67 -2.77 4.11 -14.56
CA VAL A 67 -2.71 3.37 -13.28
C VAL A 67 -3.67 2.18 -13.25
N ALA A 68 -4.89 2.35 -13.76
CA ALA A 68 -5.92 1.32 -13.70
C ALA A 68 -5.49 0.05 -14.44
N GLY A 69 -5.56 -1.09 -13.76
CA GLY A 69 -5.12 -2.40 -14.25
C GLY A 69 -3.60 -2.61 -14.20
N ARG A 70 -2.85 -1.68 -13.58
CA ARG A 70 -1.38 -1.73 -13.44
C ARG A 70 -0.93 -1.46 -12.00
N GLU A 71 -1.76 -1.80 -11.03
CA GLU A 71 -1.55 -1.50 -9.62
C GLU A 71 -0.25 -2.15 -9.10
N LYS A 72 0.05 -3.39 -9.51
CA LYS A 72 1.28 -4.09 -9.15
C LYS A 72 2.53 -3.42 -9.70
N GLN A 73 2.45 -2.91 -10.93
CA GLN A 73 3.52 -2.18 -11.59
C GLN A 73 3.75 -0.82 -10.93
N LEU A 74 2.66 -0.12 -10.58
CA LEU A 74 2.73 1.14 -9.85
C LEU A 74 3.36 0.93 -8.47
N GLU A 75 2.91 -0.08 -7.74
CA GLU A 75 3.48 -0.50 -6.46
C GLU A 75 4.99 -0.71 -6.56
N PHE A 76 5.43 -1.51 -7.54
CA PHE A 76 6.85 -1.80 -7.71
C PHE A 76 7.63 -0.52 -8.03
N GLY A 77 7.15 0.28 -8.97
CA GLY A 77 7.84 1.49 -9.37
C GLY A 77 7.97 2.50 -8.23
N LEU A 78 6.95 2.64 -7.39
CA LEU A 78 7.00 3.54 -6.23
C LEU A 78 7.99 3.08 -5.17
N LYS A 79 8.20 1.75 -5.03
CA LYS A 79 9.25 1.18 -4.17
C LYS A 79 10.65 1.34 -4.77
N ALA A 80 10.75 1.46 -6.09
CA ALA A 80 12.02 1.55 -6.81
C ALA A 80 12.60 2.96 -6.87
N ILE A 81 11.76 4.00 -6.77
CA ILE A 81 12.19 5.40 -6.81
C ILE A 81 12.46 5.98 -5.43
N GLU A 82 13.05 7.17 -5.38
CA GLU A 82 13.29 7.88 -4.13
C GLU A 82 11.98 8.12 -3.34
N PRO A 83 11.97 7.91 -2.00
CA PRO A 83 10.75 8.05 -1.20
C PRO A 83 10.05 9.41 -1.31
N ALA A 84 10.81 10.49 -1.45
CA ALA A 84 10.26 11.84 -1.61
C ALA A 84 9.53 12.00 -2.96
N LEU A 85 10.08 11.44 -4.03
CA LEU A 85 9.45 11.41 -5.36
C LEU A 85 8.20 10.55 -5.34
N ALA A 86 8.24 9.37 -4.71
CA ALA A 86 7.08 8.49 -4.57
C ALA A 86 5.93 9.18 -3.83
N GLY A 87 6.20 9.84 -2.70
CA GLY A 87 5.18 10.58 -1.95
C GLY A 87 4.58 11.74 -2.74
N THR A 88 5.40 12.46 -3.52
CA THR A 88 4.96 13.56 -4.40
C THR A 88 4.09 13.04 -5.53
N LEU A 89 4.52 11.97 -6.20
CA LEU A 89 3.78 11.35 -7.30
C LEU A 89 2.42 10.85 -6.82
N VAL A 90 2.38 10.15 -5.69
CA VAL A 90 1.12 9.70 -5.08
C VAL A 90 0.24 10.90 -4.74
N SER A 91 0.78 11.97 -4.17
CA SER A 91 0.00 13.18 -3.87
C SER A 91 -0.65 13.79 -5.12
N LYS A 92 0.06 13.83 -6.25
CA LYS A 92 -0.45 14.36 -7.52
C LYS A 92 -1.46 13.42 -8.17
N VAL A 93 -1.16 12.12 -8.23
CA VAL A 93 -2.06 11.10 -8.83
C VAL A 93 -3.37 10.99 -8.06
N LEU A 94 -3.29 11.08 -6.73
CA LEU A 94 -4.44 11.04 -5.84
C LEU A 94 -5.17 12.38 -5.71
N GLY A 95 -4.58 13.49 -6.18
CA GLY A 95 -4.99 14.87 -5.88
C GLY A 95 -6.50 15.12 -5.87
N GLY A 96 -7.11 14.95 -4.69
CA GLY A 96 -8.54 15.15 -4.45
C GLY A 96 -9.50 14.09 -4.99
N LYS A 97 -9.01 12.98 -5.58
CA LYS A 97 -9.89 11.90 -6.04
C LYS A 97 -10.53 11.21 -4.83
N PRO A 98 -11.87 11.09 -4.79
CA PRO A 98 -12.52 10.30 -3.77
C PRO A 98 -12.11 8.84 -3.92
N ILE A 99 -11.79 8.18 -2.80
CA ILE A 99 -11.54 6.74 -2.80
C ILE A 99 -12.92 6.07 -2.89
N PRO A 100 -13.18 5.20 -3.89
CA PRO A 100 -14.45 4.48 -4.01
C PRO A 100 -14.80 3.73 -2.73
N ARG A 101 -16.10 3.66 -2.41
CA ARG A 101 -16.58 3.00 -1.18
C ARG A 101 -16.21 1.50 -1.13
N ASP A 102 -16.16 0.85 -2.29
CA ASP A 102 -15.75 -0.55 -2.46
C ASP A 102 -14.21 -0.72 -2.51
N GLY A 103 -13.47 0.37 -2.68
CA GLY A 103 -12.02 0.42 -2.87
C GLY A 103 -11.53 -0.33 -4.12
N ALA A 104 -12.34 -0.39 -5.18
CA ALA A 104 -12.06 -1.21 -6.36
C ALA A 104 -10.91 -0.70 -7.26
N ASP A 105 -10.49 0.56 -7.09
CA ASP A 105 -9.48 1.22 -7.94
C ASP A 105 -8.04 1.10 -7.43
N GLY A 106 -7.79 0.27 -6.41
CA GLY A 106 -6.45 0.01 -5.86
C GLY A 106 -5.83 1.18 -5.08
N MET A 107 -6.59 2.26 -4.84
CA MET A 107 -6.06 3.46 -4.19
C MET A 107 -5.73 3.23 -2.71
N ILE A 108 -6.43 2.31 -2.05
CA ILE A 108 -6.17 1.96 -0.65
C ILE A 108 -4.75 1.42 -0.49
N GLU A 109 -4.39 0.45 -1.32
CA GLU A 109 -3.08 -0.20 -1.33
C GLU A 109 -1.99 0.81 -1.70
N LEU A 110 -2.25 1.65 -2.71
CA LEU A 110 -1.34 2.70 -3.15
C LEU A 110 -1.01 3.70 -2.03
N ILE A 111 -2.04 4.14 -1.29
CA ILE A 111 -1.87 5.05 -0.15
C ILE A 111 -1.05 4.38 0.96
N GLY A 112 -1.32 3.12 1.30
CA GLY A 112 -0.54 2.41 2.32
C GLY A 112 0.95 2.31 1.95
N GLN A 113 1.23 1.99 0.69
CA GLN A 113 2.58 1.72 0.22
C GLN A 113 3.42 3.00 0.03
N ALA A 114 2.83 4.09 -0.45
CA ALA A 114 3.60 5.25 -0.87
C ALA A 114 2.95 6.60 -0.50
N GLY A 115 1.73 6.59 0.03
CA GLY A 115 1.05 7.80 0.50
C GLY A 115 1.84 8.52 1.60
N GLY A 116 1.85 9.85 1.51
CA GLY A 116 2.38 10.70 2.57
C GLY A 116 1.39 10.87 3.74
N PRO A 117 1.77 11.63 4.78
CA PRO A 117 0.92 11.82 5.96
C PRO A 117 -0.48 12.37 5.67
N ASN A 118 -0.65 13.20 4.64
CA ASN A 118 -1.94 13.75 4.24
C ASN A 118 -2.84 12.70 3.57
N GLN A 119 -2.26 11.84 2.71
CA GLN A 119 -3.02 10.77 2.05
C GLN A 119 -3.42 9.69 3.05
N LEU A 120 -2.52 9.34 3.97
CA LEU A 120 -2.83 8.43 5.09
C LEU A 120 -3.94 9.02 5.98
N ARG A 121 -3.95 10.35 6.17
CA ARG A 121 -5.03 11.06 6.88
C ARG A 121 -6.35 10.98 6.13
N GLN A 122 -6.37 11.24 4.82
CA GLN A 122 -7.57 11.09 3.99
C GLN A 122 -8.16 9.68 4.10
N LEU A 123 -7.31 8.64 3.99
CA LEU A 123 -7.73 7.24 4.13
C LEU A 123 -8.32 6.97 5.52
N LEU A 124 -7.67 7.45 6.59
CA LEU A 124 -8.16 7.30 7.95
C LEU A 124 -9.47 8.06 8.16
N ASP A 125 -9.63 9.28 7.64
CA ASP A 125 -10.87 10.06 7.77
C ASP A 125 -12.05 9.33 7.15
N GLN A 126 -11.87 8.79 5.95
CA GLN A 126 -12.94 8.06 5.28
C GLN A 126 -13.32 6.78 6.02
N VAL A 127 -12.35 6.07 6.62
CA VAL A 127 -12.62 4.94 7.52
C VAL A 127 -13.45 5.38 8.72
N LEU A 128 -13.05 6.44 9.41
CA LEU A 128 -13.73 6.92 10.62
C LEU A 128 -15.14 7.47 10.35
N GLN A 129 -15.40 7.94 9.13
CA GLN A 129 -16.70 8.43 8.67
C GLN A 129 -17.63 7.31 8.16
N GLY A 130 -17.20 6.05 8.13
CA GLY A 130 -17.99 4.94 7.55
C GLY A 130 -18.17 5.08 6.04
N GLY A 131 -17.19 5.69 5.36
CA GLY A 131 -17.19 5.95 3.92
C GLY A 131 -16.78 4.75 3.07
N PHE A 132 -16.54 3.59 3.67
CA PHE A 132 -16.16 2.35 2.99
C PHE A 132 -17.14 1.23 3.32
N GLU A 133 -17.21 0.25 2.43
CA GLU A 133 -17.77 -1.06 2.75
C GLU A 133 -16.85 -1.80 3.72
N ASP A 134 -17.35 -2.83 4.39
CA ASP A 134 -16.59 -3.56 5.42
C ASP A 134 -15.27 -4.14 4.90
N THR A 135 -15.29 -4.68 3.68
CA THR A 135 -14.10 -5.26 3.02
C THR A 135 -13.05 -4.20 2.74
N ALA A 136 -13.45 -3.05 2.19
CA ALA A 136 -12.59 -1.90 1.94
C ALA A 136 -12.08 -1.27 3.25
N THR A 137 -12.91 -1.22 4.29
CA THR A 137 -12.53 -0.74 5.63
C THR A 137 -11.40 -1.59 6.22
N ALA A 138 -11.52 -2.92 6.16
CA ALA A 138 -10.48 -3.82 6.65
C ALA A 138 -9.16 -3.70 5.85
N ARG A 139 -9.25 -3.48 4.53
CA ARG A 139 -8.09 -3.21 3.67
C ARG A 139 -7.43 -1.88 4.01
N ALA A 140 -8.21 -0.82 4.20
CA ALA A 140 -7.73 0.50 4.57
C ALA A 140 -6.97 0.49 5.91
N LEU A 141 -7.52 -0.18 6.92
CA LEU A 141 -6.85 -0.36 8.22
C LEU A 141 -5.53 -1.13 8.10
N SER A 142 -5.52 -2.19 7.28
CA SER A 142 -4.29 -2.96 6.99
C SER A 142 -3.25 -2.10 6.26
N ALA A 143 -3.65 -1.32 5.26
CA ALA A 143 -2.77 -0.42 4.51
C ALA A 143 -2.13 0.67 5.40
N LEU A 144 -2.91 1.23 6.33
CA LEU A 144 -2.40 2.16 7.35
C LEU A 144 -1.39 1.49 8.30
N GLY A 145 -1.64 0.25 8.68
CA GLY A 145 -0.75 -0.53 9.54
C GLY A 145 0.57 -0.86 8.85
N GLU A 146 0.52 -1.28 7.59
CA GLU A 146 1.71 -1.56 6.78
C GLU A 146 2.53 -0.29 6.52
N ALA A 147 1.88 0.85 6.28
CA ALA A 147 2.58 2.14 6.17
C ALA A 147 3.40 2.45 7.44
N ALA A 148 2.81 2.22 8.61
CA ALA A 148 3.48 2.44 9.89
C ALA A 148 4.60 1.42 10.15
N ARG A 149 4.39 0.14 9.83
CA ARG A 149 5.35 -0.94 10.09
C ARG A 149 6.54 -0.91 9.14
N LEU A 150 6.30 -0.69 7.85
CA LEU A 150 7.32 -0.82 6.81
C LEU A 150 8.08 0.48 6.54
N ARG A 151 7.43 1.63 6.74
CA ARG A 151 7.99 2.94 6.37
C ARG A 151 8.04 3.94 7.51
N ASN A 152 7.61 3.54 8.71
CA ASN A 152 7.41 4.44 9.86
C ASN A 152 6.52 5.66 9.51
N ALA A 153 5.61 5.50 8.54
CA ALA A 153 4.73 6.56 8.07
C ALA A 153 3.40 6.52 8.84
N LYS A 154 2.88 7.70 9.22
CA LYS A 154 1.62 7.82 9.96
C LYS A 154 0.75 8.94 9.38
N PRO A 155 -0.58 8.86 9.53
CA PRO A 155 -1.46 9.98 9.26
C PRO A 155 -1.10 11.22 10.08
N ASN A 156 -1.31 12.40 9.53
CA ASN A 156 -1.28 13.65 10.29
C ASN A 156 -2.44 13.71 11.30
N GLY A 157 -2.22 14.40 12.43
CA GLY A 157 -3.26 14.68 13.42
C GLY A 157 -3.61 13.49 14.32
N GLU A 158 -4.85 13.49 14.84
CA GLU A 158 -5.29 12.55 15.87
C GLU A 158 -5.61 11.15 15.31
N LEU A 159 -5.07 10.12 15.97
CA LEU A 159 -5.23 8.70 15.59
C LEU A 159 -6.21 7.94 16.49
N ALA A 160 -6.68 8.55 17.57
CA ALA A 160 -7.43 7.87 18.62
C ALA A 160 -8.75 7.27 18.11
N GLY A 161 -9.39 7.85 17.08
CA GLY A 161 -10.68 7.36 16.56
C GLY A 161 -10.72 5.87 16.20
N VAL A 162 -9.58 5.23 15.92
CA VAL A 162 -9.47 3.81 15.58
C VAL A 162 -9.99 2.88 16.68
N TRP A 163 -9.88 3.23 17.97
CA TRP A 163 -10.31 2.33 19.05
C TRP A 163 -11.81 2.00 18.97
N ARG A 164 -12.64 2.91 18.43
CA ARG A 164 -14.08 2.70 18.26
C ARG A 164 -14.41 1.56 17.29
N LEU A 165 -13.51 1.30 16.33
CA LEU A 165 -13.68 0.23 15.34
C LEU A 165 -13.48 -1.17 15.95
N LEU A 166 -13.00 -1.27 17.19
CA LEU A 166 -12.93 -2.54 17.93
C LEU A 166 -14.31 -3.08 18.33
N GLU A 167 -15.33 -2.23 18.29
CA GLU A 167 -16.73 -2.54 18.63
C GLU A 167 -17.62 -2.69 17.39
N PHE A 168 -17.03 -2.64 16.19
CA PHE A 168 -17.77 -2.73 14.93
C PHE A 168 -18.41 -4.12 14.73
N GLN A 169 -19.50 -4.23 13.97
CA GLN A 169 -20.17 -5.52 13.76
C GLN A 169 -19.31 -6.51 12.96
N ASN A 170 -18.54 -6.00 11.99
CA ASN A 170 -17.72 -6.84 11.12
C ASN A 170 -16.43 -7.30 11.80
N GLU A 171 -16.28 -8.62 11.98
CA GLU A 171 -15.12 -9.21 12.66
C GLU A 171 -13.77 -8.91 11.96
N LYS A 172 -13.76 -8.83 10.62
CA LYS A 172 -12.54 -8.50 9.86
C LYS A 172 -12.10 -7.07 10.12
N VAL A 173 -13.06 -6.13 10.20
CA VAL A 173 -12.79 -4.73 10.55
C VAL A 173 -12.25 -4.63 11.96
N ARG A 174 -12.89 -5.30 12.94
CA ARG A 174 -12.42 -5.32 14.33
C ARG A 174 -10.99 -5.86 14.45
N ALA A 175 -10.69 -6.96 13.75
CA ALA A 175 -9.36 -7.57 13.78
C ALA A 175 -8.30 -6.65 13.15
N ALA A 176 -8.61 -5.99 12.03
CA ALA A 176 -7.71 -5.02 11.42
C ALA A 176 -7.49 -3.80 12.32
N ALA A 177 -8.54 -3.29 12.97
CA ALA A 177 -8.46 -2.19 13.93
C ALA A 177 -7.61 -2.56 15.16
N ALA A 178 -7.72 -3.79 15.66
CA ALA A 178 -6.91 -4.28 16.77
C ALA A 178 -5.41 -4.27 16.47
N ARG A 179 -5.01 -4.77 15.29
CA ARG A 179 -3.62 -4.73 14.85
C ARG A 179 -3.12 -3.31 14.65
N LEU A 180 -3.95 -2.44 14.03
CA LEU A 180 -3.57 -1.05 13.79
C LEU A 180 -3.39 -0.29 15.12
N ALA A 181 -4.29 -0.49 16.07
CA ALA A 181 -4.22 0.14 17.38
C ALA A 181 -2.94 -0.24 18.14
N GLY A 182 -2.53 -1.51 18.09
CA GLY A 182 -1.24 -1.94 18.63
C GLY A 182 -0.05 -1.38 17.88
N THR A 183 -0.09 -1.40 16.54
CA THR A 183 0.96 -0.81 15.68
C THR A 183 1.22 0.66 16.01
N TRP A 184 0.16 1.42 16.33
CA TRP A 184 0.25 2.82 16.74
C TRP A 184 0.40 3.04 18.25
N LYS A 185 0.41 1.97 19.05
CA LYS A 185 0.49 2.00 20.52
C LYS A 185 -0.60 2.89 21.15
N LEU A 186 -1.84 2.74 20.67
CA LEU A 186 -2.97 3.53 21.16
C LEU A 186 -3.39 3.08 22.57
N ALA A 187 -2.99 3.83 23.59
CA ALA A 187 -3.31 3.51 24.99
C ALA A 187 -4.83 3.36 25.25
N ALA A 188 -5.65 4.14 24.53
CA ALA A 188 -7.11 4.08 24.62
C ALA A 188 -7.69 2.72 24.16
N ALA A 189 -6.97 1.96 23.34
CA ALA A 189 -7.41 0.65 22.86
C ALA A 189 -7.08 -0.50 23.84
N THR A 190 -6.12 -0.31 24.75
CA THR A 190 -5.60 -1.36 25.64
C THR A 190 -6.69 -2.09 26.44
N PRO A 191 -7.66 -1.41 27.09
CA PRO A 191 -8.70 -2.10 27.85
C PRO A 191 -9.56 -3.02 26.98
N THR A 192 -9.93 -2.55 25.78
CA THR A 192 -10.74 -3.31 24.82
C THR A 192 -9.98 -4.48 24.24
N LEU A 193 -8.68 -4.31 23.94
CA LEU A 193 -7.82 -5.40 23.47
C LEU A 193 -7.65 -6.49 24.52
N LEU A 194 -7.45 -6.14 25.79
CA LEU A 194 -7.38 -7.13 26.89
C LEU A 194 -8.68 -7.91 27.03
N LYS A 195 -9.83 -7.23 26.95
CA LYS A 195 -11.15 -7.88 26.99
C LYS A 195 -11.31 -8.88 25.84
N ILE A 196 -10.96 -8.48 24.61
CA ILE A 196 -11.05 -9.35 23.43
C ILE A 196 -10.08 -10.54 23.54
N ALA A 197 -8.84 -10.30 23.99
CA ALA A 197 -7.82 -11.35 24.14
C ALA A 197 -8.23 -12.40 25.18
N GLY A 198 -8.91 -11.98 26.26
CA GLY A 198 -9.42 -12.85 27.32
C GLY A 198 -10.75 -13.56 26.99
N ASP A 199 -11.46 -13.13 25.96
CA ASP A 199 -12.74 -13.71 25.56
C ASP A 199 -12.55 -15.00 24.76
N LYS A 200 -12.85 -16.14 25.39
CA LYS A 200 -12.75 -17.46 24.76
C LYS A 200 -13.79 -17.68 23.66
N SER A 201 -14.88 -16.92 23.66
CA SER A 201 -15.95 -16.98 22.67
C SER A 201 -15.71 -16.08 21.46
N ALA A 202 -14.76 -15.15 21.55
CA ALA A 202 -14.39 -14.30 20.43
C ALA A 202 -13.80 -15.11 19.27
N ALA A 203 -14.07 -14.66 18.05
CA ALA A 203 -13.52 -15.26 16.84
C ALA A 203 -11.98 -15.39 16.92
N PRO A 204 -11.39 -16.53 16.52
CA PRO A 204 -9.95 -16.78 16.65
C PRO A 204 -9.08 -15.68 16.01
N ILE A 205 -9.50 -15.16 14.84
CA ILE A 205 -8.79 -14.09 14.14
C ILE A 205 -8.72 -12.79 14.94
N LEU A 206 -9.81 -12.47 15.63
CA LEU A 206 -9.94 -11.26 16.41
C LEU A 206 -9.14 -11.39 17.72
N ARG A 207 -9.22 -12.55 18.38
CA ARG A 207 -8.42 -12.83 19.57
C ARG A 207 -6.92 -12.78 19.28
N GLN A 208 -6.48 -13.35 18.16
CA GLN A 208 -5.09 -13.27 17.73
C GLN A 208 -4.66 -11.82 17.46
N ALA A 209 -5.49 -11.05 16.74
CA ALA A 209 -5.21 -9.65 16.47
C ALA A 209 -5.09 -8.81 17.75
N ALA A 210 -5.88 -9.12 18.78
CA ALA A 210 -5.78 -8.46 20.08
C ALA A 210 -4.48 -8.79 20.81
N PHE A 211 -4.04 -10.07 20.79
CA PHE A 211 -2.72 -10.44 21.32
C PHE A 211 -1.57 -9.76 20.57
N ASP A 212 -1.63 -9.74 19.23
CA ASP A 212 -0.62 -9.07 18.41
C ASP A 212 -0.56 -7.57 18.73
N GLY A 213 -1.70 -6.94 18.99
CA GLY A 213 -1.78 -5.52 19.31
C GLY A 213 -1.35 -5.14 20.74
N LEU A 214 -1.17 -6.11 21.63
CA LEU A 214 -0.71 -5.91 23.01
C LEU A 214 0.79 -6.16 23.21
N ARG A 215 1.49 -6.66 22.19
CA ARG A 215 2.94 -6.85 22.19
C ARG A 215 3.68 -5.55 21.92
#